data_AF-A0AAJ1VAL9-F1
#
_entry.id   AF-A0AAJ1VAL9-F1
#
_cell.length_a   1.000
_cell.length_b   1.000
_cell.length_c   1.000
_cell.angle_alpha   90.00
_cell.angle_beta   90.00
_cell.angle_gamma   90.00
#
_symmetry.space_group_name_H-M   'P 1'
#
loop_
_entity.id
_entity.type
_entity.pdbx_description
1 polymer ?
#
loop_
_entity_poly.entity_id
_entity_poly.type
_entity_poly.pdbx_seq_one_letter_code
_entity_poly.pdbx_strand_id
1 'polypeptide(L)'
;MNDFEQLQPQNDFEKVMYDNIMFVIETLKKLPTEHRLENLKDQNPSDLSLALMLALSLINEEYEISKVVKDLLDEKGIKFDSEKFFR
;
A
#
# COMPACT_ATOMS: atom_id res chain seq x y z
N MET A 1 -5.72 -17.97 -13.46
CA MET A 1 -4.58 -17.38 -12.75
C MET A 1 -5.13 -16.21 -11.99
N ASN A 2 -4.91 -16.17 -10.67
CA ASN A 2 -5.32 -15.02 -9.87
C ASN A 2 -4.35 -13.90 -10.23
N ASP A 3 -4.82 -12.74 -10.70
CA ASP A 3 -3.95 -11.64 -11.15
C ASP A 3 -2.97 -11.16 -10.06
N PHE A 4 -3.23 -11.53 -8.82
CA PHE A 4 -2.39 -11.29 -7.65
C PHE A 4 -1.13 -12.16 -7.54
N GLU A 5 -1.06 -13.34 -8.17
CA GLU A 5 0.19 -14.13 -8.22
C GLU A 5 1.31 -13.39 -8.98
N GLN A 6 0.94 -12.44 -9.86
CA GLN A 6 1.88 -11.66 -10.67
C GLN A 6 2.54 -10.50 -9.91
N LEU A 7 2.06 -10.17 -8.70
CA LEU A 7 2.64 -9.11 -7.87
C LEU A 7 3.68 -9.66 -6.87
N GLN A 8 3.94 -10.96 -6.89
CA GLN A 8 5.10 -11.55 -6.23
C GLN A 8 6.37 -11.13 -7.01
N PRO A 9 7.44 -10.71 -6.31
CA PRO A 9 8.66 -10.24 -6.97
C PRO A 9 9.31 -11.35 -7.80
N GLN A 10 9.63 -11.04 -9.06
CA GLN A 10 10.22 -11.98 -10.02
C GLN A 10 11.75 -11.84 -10.13
N ASN A 11 12.32 -10.77 -9.57
CA ASN A 11 13.74 -10.49 -9.55
C ASN A 11 14.17 -9.77 -8.26
N ASP A 12 15.49 -9.66 -8.05
CA ASP A 12 16.05 -9.07 -6.83
C ASP A 12 15.64 -7.60 -6.62
N PHE A 13 15.49 -6.84 -7.71
CA PHE A 13 15.09 -5.44 -7.63
C PHE A 13 13.63 -5.31 -7.16
N GLU A 14 12.72 -6.07 -7.76
CA GLU A 14 11.32 -6.14 -7.34
C GLU A 14 11.18 -6.62 -5.91
N LYS A 15 12.02 -7.58 -5.49
CA LYS A 15 12.03 -8.08 -4.10
C LYS A 15 12.40 -6.98 -3.11
N VAL A 16 13.43 -6.18 -3.41
CA VAL A 16 13.81 -5.04 -2.56
C VAL A 16 12.67 -4.02 -2.46
N MET A 17 11.98 -3.73 -3.55
CA MET A 17 10.80 -2.84 -3.50
C MET A 17 9.68 -3.44 -2.65
N TYR A 18 9.34 -4.70 -2.87
CA TYR A 18 8.32 -5.43 -2.11
C TYR A 18 8.63 -5.41 -0.61
N ASP A 19 9.85 -5.80 -0.22
CA ASP A 19 10.29 -5.89 1.17
C ASP A 19 10.24 -4.51 1.86
N ASN A 20 10.64 -3.45 1.16
CA ASN A 20 10.57 -2.08 1.69
C ASN A 20 9.12 -1.63 1.92
N ILE A 21 8.22 -1.92 0.99
CA ILE A 21 6.80 -1.57 1.16
C ILE A 21 6.15 -2.38 2.28
N MET A 22 6.42 -3.69 2.34
CA MET A 22 5.91 -4.54 3.41
C MET A 22 6.45 -4.12 4.77
N PHE A 23 7.70 -3.70 4.86
CA PHE A 23 8.26 -3.14 6.09
C PHE A 23 7.48 -1.92 6.60
N VAL A 24 7.08 -1.02 5.69
CA VAL A 24 6.26 0.16 6.04
C VAL A 24 4.88 -0.27 6.51
N ILE A 25 4.21 -1.19 5.80
CA ILE A 25 2.91 -1.74 6.18
C ILE A 25 2.96 -2.36 7.58
N GLU A 26 3.95 -3.21 7.85
CA GLU A 26 4.14 -3.85 9.16
C GLU A 26 4.47 -2.84 10.28
N THR A 27 5.12 -1.72 9.93
CA THR A 27 5.37 -0.63 10.89
C THR A 27 4.07 0.10 11.22
N LEU A 28 3.23 0.41 10.23
CA LEU A 28 1.93 1.05 10.45
C LEU A 28 0.98 0.18 11.27
N LYS A 29 1.00 -1.15 11.07
CA LYS A 29 0.18 -2.10 11.85
C LYS A 29 0.46 -2.05 13.36
N LYS A 30 1.69 -1.73 13.76
CA LYS A 30 2.09 -1.60 15.17
C LYS A 30 1.58 -0.32 15.83
N LEU A 31 1.13 0.65 15.05
CA LEU A 31 0.59 1.90 15.56
C LEU A 31 -0.92 1.77 15.87
N PRO A 32 -1.43 2.50 16.87
CA PRO A 32 -2.86 2.71 17.04
C PRO A 32 -3.47 3.29 15.75
N THR A 33 -4.68 2.85 15.41
CA THR A 33 -5.34 3.15 14.13
C THR A 33 -5.43 4.64 13.84
N GLU A 34 -5.71 5.45 14.86
CA GLU A 34 -5.81 6.91 14.80
C GLU A 34 -4.51 7.61 14.41
N HIS A 35 -3.35 6.99 14.61
CA HIS A 35 -2.04 7.59 14.33
C HIS A 35 -1.44 7.16 13.00
N ARG A 36 -2.01 6.15 12.32
CA ARG A 36 -1.44 5.56 11.10
C ARG A 36 -1.39 6.56 9.95
N LEU A 37 -2.44 7.36 9.77
CA LEU A 37 -2.51 8.34 8.69
C LEU A 37 -1.52 9.50 8.88
N GLU A 38 -1.44 10.07 10.09
CA GLU A 38 -0.45 11.11 10.39
C GLU A 38 0.98 10.58 10.23
N ASN A 39 1.27 9.39 10.74
CA ASN A 39 2.60 8.80 10.56
C ASN A 39 2.94 8.59 9.08
N LEU A 40 1.98 8.13 8.28
CA LEU A 40 2.21 7.94 6.85
C LEU A 40 2.42 9.27 6.12
N LYS A 41 1.74 10.35 6.52
CA LYS A 41 1.98 11.71 6.01
C LYS A 41 3.38 12.21 6.33
N ASP A 42 3.84 12.00 7.57
CA ASP A 42 5.17 12.42 8.03
C ASP A 42 6.31 11.74 7.26
N GLN A 43 6.09 10.50 6.80
CA GLN A 43 7.04 9.79 5.94
C GLN A 43 7.11 10.37 4.51
N ASN A 44 6.18 11.23 4.13
CA ASN A 44 6.07 11.87 2.81
C ASN A 44 6.30 10.88 1.64
N PRO A 45 5.54 9.77 1.57
CA PRO A 45 5.72 8.77 0.54
C PRO A 45 5.39 9.32 -0.86
N SER A 46 6.14 8.83 -1.85
CA SER A 46 5.85 9.11 -3.25
C SER A 46 4.51 8.50 -3.68
N ASP A 47 3.91 9.05 -4.73
CA ASP A 47 2.64 8.56 -5.24
C ASP A 47 2.74 7.12 -5.75
N LEU A 48 3.90 6.73 -6.31
CA LEU A 48 4.20 5.36 -6.69
C LEU A 48 4.26 4.43 -5.46
N SER A 49 4.91 4.88 -4.38
CA SER A 49 4.99 4.11 -3.13
C SER A 49 3.59 3.90 -2.52
N LEU A 50 2.73 4.91 -2.56
CA LEU A 50 1.34 4.81 -2.10
C LEU A 50 0.52 3.85 -2.96
N ALA A 51 0.65 3.90 -4.29
CA ALA A 51 -0.04 2.97 -5.17
C ALA A 51 0.40 1.51 -4.94
N LEU A 52 1.71 1.27 -4.76
CA LEU A 52 2.24 -0.05 -4.44
C LEU A 52 1.79 -0.54 -3.06
N MET A 53 1.82 0.33 -2.05
CA MET A 53 1.28 0.01 -0.71
C MET A 53 -0.20 -0.35 -0.76
N LEU A 54 -1.01 0.40 -1.53
CA LEU A 54 -2.43 0.11 -1.68
C LEU A 54 -2.62 -1.29 -2.29
N ALA A 55 -1.95 -1.58 -3.41
CA ALA A 55 -2.04 -2.89 -4.05
C ALA A 55 -1.60 -4.02 -3.11
N LEU A 56 -0.44 -3.89 -2.46
CA LEU A 56 0.10 -4.92 -1.57
C LEU A 56 -0.76 -5.12 -0.32
N SER A 57 -1.31 -4.05 0.26
CA SER A 57 -2.23 -4.17 1.40
C SER A 57 -3.53 -4.88 1.02
N LEU A 58 -4.07 -4.66 -0.18
CA LEU A 58 -5.26 -5.37 -0.67
C LEU A 58 -4.98 -6.86 -0.91
N ILE A 59 -3.82 -7.19 -1.51
CA ILE A 59 -3.40 -8.58 -1.75
C ILE A 59 -3.25 -9.37 -0.45
N ASN A 60 -2.66 -8.74 0.56
CA ASN A 60 -2.41 -9.36 1.86
C ASN A 60 -3.61 -9.23 2.81
N GLU A 61 -4.77 -8.78 2.32
CA GLU A 61 -6.00 -8.58 3.11
C GLU A 61 -5.84 -7.63 4.31
N GLU A 62 -4.87 -6.71 4.24
CA GLU A 62 -4.59 -5.67 5.22
C GLU A 62 -5.55 -4.47 5.03
N TYR A 63 -6.86 -4.72 5.13
CA TYR A 63 -7.89 -3.76 4.74
C TYR A 63 -7.82 -2.42 5.50
N GLU A 64 -7.46 -2.44 6.78
CA GLU A 64 -7.29 -1.21 7.57
C GLU A 64 -6.15 -0.34 7.03
N ILE A 65 -5.04 -0.97 6.63
CA ILE A 65 -3.91 -0.25 6.02
C ILE A 65 -4.30 0.26 4.64
N SER A 66 -4.98 -0.56 3.83
CA SER A 66 -5.46 -0.15 2.51
C SER A 66 -6.33 1.10 2.58
N LYS A 67 -7.17 1.21 3.62
CA LYS A 67 -7.98 2.41 3.88
C LYS A 67 -7.13 3.63 4.20
N VAL A 68 -6.16 3.50 5.11
CA VAL A 68 -5.24 4.61 5.47
C VAL A 68 -4.49 5.12 4.24
N VAL A 69 -4.01 4.21 3.38
CA VAL A 69 -3.28 4.56 2.16
C VAL A 69 -4.20 5.23 1.14
N LYS A 70 -5.42 4.71 0.98
CA LYS A 70 -6.44 5.31 0.12
C LYS A 70 -6.83 6.71 0.59
N ASP A 71 -7.02 6.92 1.89
CA ASP A 71 -7.36 8.22 2.45
C ASP A 71 -6.26 9.26 2.11
N LEU A 72 -4.98 8.88 2.19
CA LEU A 72 -3.87 9.76 1.79
C LEU A 72 -3.81 10.00 0.28
N LEU A 73 -4.08 9.00 -0.56
CA LEU A 73 -4.18 9.17 -2.01
C LEU A 73 -5.32 10.13 -2.38
N ASP A 74 -6.47 10.00 -1.73
CA ASP A 74 -7.63 10.87 -1.93
C ASP A 74 -7.30 12.32 -1.49
N GLU A 75 -6.59 12.52 -0.38
CA GLU A 75 -6.09 13.85 0.05
C GLU A 75 -5.13 14.48 -0.97
N LYS A 76 -4.31 13.67 -1.65
CA LYS A 76 -3.43 14.13 -2.73
C LYS A 76 -4.16 14.37 -4.07
N GLY A 77 -5.46 14.08 -4.15
CA GLY A 77 -6.25 14.18 -5.37
C GLY A 77 -6.05 13.03 -6.36
N ILE A 78 -5.42 11.93 -5.93
CA ILE A 78 -5.17 10.74 -6.74
C ILE A 78 -6.32 9.77 -6.53
N LYS A 79 -7.28 9.78 -7.45
CA LYS A 79 -8.44 8.88 -7.39
C LYS A 79 -8.02 7.47 -7.82
N PHE A 80 -8.05 6.54 -6.87
CA PHE A 80 -7.84 5.13 -7.15
C PHE A 80 -9.19 4.44 -7.41
N ASP A 81 -9.42 4.02 -8.65
CA ASP A 81 -10.63 3.32 -9.06
C ASP A 81 -10.47 1.81 -8.77
N SER A 82 -10.93 1.40 -7.59
CA SER A 82 -10.84 0.02 -7.13
C SER A 82 -11.51 -0.97 -8.08
N GLU A 83 -12.56 -0.56 -8.81
CA GLU A 83 -13.30 -1.46 -9.72
C GLU A 83 -12.46 -1.96 -10.90
N LYS A 84 -11.34 -1.28 -11.21
CA LYS A 84 -10.42 -1.70 -12.28
C LYS A 84 -9.39 -2.75 -11.87
N PHE A 85 -9.16 -2.94 -10.57
CA PHE A 85 -8.13 -3.86 -10.06
C PHE A 85 -8.69 -5.20 -9.57
N PHE A 86 -10.00 -5.32 -9.39
CA PHE A 86 -10.66 -6.55 -8.91
C PHE A 86 -11.45 -7.30 -10.00
N ARG A 87 -11.13 -7.08 -11.29
CA ARG A 87 -11.75 -7.76 -12.43
C ARG A 87 -10.92 -8.93 -12.90
#